data_AF-A0A2S0USW2-F1
#
_entry.id   AF-A0A2S0USW2-F1
#
_cell.length_a   1.000
_cell.length_b   1.000
_cell.length_c   1.000
_cell.angle_alpha   90.00
_cell.angle_beta   90.00
_cell.angle_gamma   90.00
#
_symmetry.space_group_name_H-M   'P 1'
#
loop_
_entity.id
_entity.type
_entity.pdbx_description
1 polymer ?
#
loop_
_entity_poly.entity_id
_entity_poly.type
_entity_poly.pdbx_seq_one_letter_code
_entity_poly.pdbx_strand_id
1 'polypeptide(L)'
;MKKLLLALTALISLAACGAEPIWAPDDVVATARYAHPGPTSVTLYTVLSTRSGAGAHAGLLINGSERVLFDPAGSWRHPRLPERNDVHFGITPKMVDFYIDYHARETFDVVEQTVEVSPEIAAMIMQRAMAYGAVPKANCTIALSRVLEGVPGFESLPMTWFPKRMMEGFAELPGVTTRKITDDDADQNHGVLLVQASDAQLE
;
A
#
# COMPACT_ATOMS: atom_id res chain seq x y z
N MET A 1 -42.46 -15.64 -1.51
CA MET A 1 -42.20 -14.59 -0.50
C MET A 1 -40.99 -14.88 0.37
N LYS A 2 -40.94 -15.97 1.17
CA LYS A 2 -39.77 -16.28 2.04
C LYS A 2 -38.43 -16.41 1.30
N LYS A 3 -38.41 -17.02 0.10
CA LYS A 3 -37.21 -17.14 -0.74
C LYS A 3 -36.73 -15.80 -1.32
N LEU A 4 -37.66 -14.89 -1.62
CA LEU A 4 -37.34 -13.54 -2.11
C LEU A 4 -36.79 -12.68 -0.96
N LEU A 5 -37.36 -12.83 0.24
CA LEU A 5 -36.86 -12.16 1.44
C LEU A 5 -35.45 -12.63 1.82
N LEU A 6 -35.18 -13.95 1.72
CA LEU A 6 -33.83 -14.51 1.93
C LEU A 6 -32.81 -14.05 0.89
N ALA A 7 -33.21 -13.98 -0.39
CA ALA A 7 -32.33 -13.49 -1.45
C ALA A 7 -32.03 -11.99 -1.27
N LEU A 8 -33.00 -11.20 -0.81
CA LEU A 8 -32.82 -9.78 -0.55
C LEU A 8 -31.93 -9.54 0.69
N THR A 9 -32.09 -10.30 1.77
CA THR A 9 -31.17 -10.22 2.92
C THR A 9 -29.76 -10.71 2.61
N ALA A 10 -29.61 -11.72 1.75
CA ALA A 10 -28.30 -12.12 1.23
C ALA A 10 -27.65 -11.01 0.41
N LEU A 11 -28.38 -10.35 -0.49
CA LEU A 11 -27.85 -9.22 -1.28
C LEU A 11 -27.46 -8.01 -0.41
N ILE A 12 -28.25 -7.69 0.63
CA ILE A 12 -27.95 -6.58 1.56
C ILE A 12 -26.73 -6.91 2.43
N SER A 13 -26.57 -8.16 2.86
CA SER A 13 -25.38 -8.57 3.63
C SER A 13 -24.11 -8.62 2.80
N LEU A 14 -24.18 -8.93 1.50
CA LEU A 14 -23.04 -8.82 0.59
C LEU A 14 -22.63 -7.36 0.32
N ALA A 15 -23.56 -6.40 0.36
CA ALA A 15 -23.24 -4.98 0.20
C ALA A 15 -22.42 -4.40 1.38
N ALA A 16 -22.37 -5.10 2.53
CA ALA A 16 -21.56 -4.71 3.67
C ALA A 16 -20.08 -5.10 3.55
N CYS A 17 -19.70 -5.94 2.58
CA CYS A 17 -18.30 -6.23 2.24
C CYS A 17 -17.72 -5.19 1.24
N GLY A 18 -18.12 -3.92 1.37
CA GLY A 18 -17.61 -2.82 0.56
C GLY A 18 -16.24 -2.33 1.04
N ALA A 19 -15.56 -1.53 0.21
CA ALA A 19 -14.38 -0.78 0.66
C ALA A 19 -14.78 0.21 1.76
N GLU A 20 -13.92 0.41 2.76
CA GLU A 20 -14.15 1.37 3.84
C GLU A 20 -13.67 2.76 3.39
N PRO A 21 -14.57 3.74 3.17
CA PRO A 21 -14.15 5.08 2.77
C PRO A 21 -13.68 5.88 3.99
N ILE A 22 -12.39 6.20 4.02
CA ILE A 22 -11.79 7.12 5.00
C ILE A 22 -11.47 8.43 4.29
N TRP A 23 -11.80 9.56 4.91
CA TRP A 23 -11.52 10.88 4.33
C TRP A 23 -11.15 11.90 5.41
N ALA A 24 -9.84 12.12 5.61
CA ALA A 24 -9.35 13.13 6.52
C ALA A 24 -9.63 14.57 6.01
N PRO A 25 -9.90 15.54 6.90
CA PRO A 25 -10.10 16.95 6.54
C PRO A 25 -8.91 17.60 5.79
N ASP A 26 -9.18 18.62 4.97
CA ASP A 26 -8.17 19.29 4.13
C ASP A 26 -7.05 19.95 4.95
N ASP A 27 -7.39 20.61 6.06
CA ASP A 27 -6.44 21.28 6.94
C ASP A 27 -5.50 20.29 7.64
N VAL A 28 -6.02 19.12 8.02
CA VAL A 28 -5.23 18.05 8.65
C VAL A 28 -4.24 17.46 7.64
N VAL A 29 -4.69 17.17 6.41
CA VAL A 29 -3.81 16.69 5.34
C VAL A 29 -2.75 17.74 4.99
N ALA A 30 -3.15 19.00 4.81
CA ALA A 30 -2.24 20.09 4.48
C ALA A 30 -1.14 20.28 5.54
N THR A 31 -1.50 20.16 6.83
CA THR A 31 -0.57 20.27 7.96
C THR A 31 0.39 19.07 8.03
N ALA A 32 -0.06 17.88 7.64
CA ALA A 32 0.74 16.67 7.67
C ALA A 32 1.75 16.54 6.51
N ARG A 33 1.65 17.38 5.47
CA ARG A 33 2.48 17.29 4.26
C ARG A 33 3.96 17.20 4.62
N TYR A 34 4.62 16.19 4.06
CA TYR A 34 6.04 15.95 4.26
C TYR A 34 6.75 15.90 2.90
N ALA A 35 7.64 16.85 2.67
CA ALA A 35 8.54 16.85 1.52
C ALA A 35 9.85 16.13 1.90
N HIS A 36 10.12 15.00 1.24
CA HIS A 36 11.36 14.26 1.47
C HIS A 36 12.51 14.92 0.70
N PRO A 37 13.71 15.09 1.30
CA PRO A 37 14.85 15.72 0.61
C PRO A 37 15.52 14.83 -0.45
N GLY A 38 15.12 13.57 -0.59
CA GLY A 38 15.68 12.62 -1.58
C GLY A 38 15.12 12.81 -3.01
N PRO A 39 15.65 12.06 -3.99
CA PRO A 39 15.20 12.12 -5.37
C PRO A 39 13.74 11.69 -5.52
N THR A 40 13.06 12.17 -6.55
CA THR A 40 11.71 11.70 -6.88
C THR A 40 11.76 10.23 -7.28
N SER A 41 10.90 9.42 -6.67
CA SER A 41 10.98 7.96 -6.79
C SER A 41 9.63 7.30 -6.55
N VAL A 42 9.54 6.06 -7.01
CA VAL A 42 8.40 5.18 -6.78
C VAL A 42 8.94 3.90 -6.18
N THR A 43 8.36 3.49 -5.06
CA THR A 43 8.79 2.31 -4.32
C THR A 43 7.62 1.36 -4.13
N LEU A 44 7.73 0.17 -4.72
CA LEU A 44 6.79 -0.94 -4.51
C LEU A 44 7.22 -1.72 -3.28
N TYR A 45 6.31 -1.88 -2.32
CA TYR A 45 6.43 -2.85 -1.24
C TYR A 45 5.59 -4.07 -1.57
N THR A 46 6.17 -5.25 -1.44
CA THR A 46 5.47 -6.54 -1.59
C THR A 46 5.69 -7.39 -0.36
N VAL A 47 4.61 -7.84 0.26
CA VAL A 47 4.64 -8.71 1.44
C VAL A 47 4.54 -10.16 0.96
N LEU A 48 5.54 -10.98 1.26
CA LEU A 48 5.65 -12.36 0.83
C LEU A 48 5.56 -13.30 2.02
N SER A 49 4.74 -14.35 1.94
CA SER A 49 4.73 -15.40 2.95
C SER A 49 6.09 -16.13 2.96
N THR A 50 6.71 -16.27 4.14
CA THR A 50 7.97 -17.03 4.29
C THR A 50 7.79 -18.52 4.01
N ARG A 51 6.57 -19.05 4.22
CA ARG A 51 6.23 -20.46 3.99
C ARG A 51 6.08 -20.82 2.52
N SER A 52 5.35 -20.03 1.74
CA SER A 52 4.98 -20.36 0.35
C SER A 52 5.64 -19.47 -0.70
N GLY A 53 6.24 -18.35 -0.28
CA GLY A 53 6.73 -17.30 -1.17
C GLY A 53 5.62 -16.62 -1.97
N ALA A 54 4.34 -16.76 -1.57
CA ALA A 54 3.20 -16.11 -2.21
C ALA A 54 3.04 -14.67 -1.72
N GLY A 55 2.60 -13.79 -2.61
CA GLY A 55 2.31 -12.39 -2.28
C GLY A 55 1.00 -12.24 -1.50
N ALA A 56 1.09 -11.69 -0.29
CA ALA A 56 -0.05 -11.45 0.60
C ALA A 56 -0.59 -10.02 0.48
N HIS A 57 0.28 -9.04 0.21
CA HIS A 57 -0.10 -7.63 0.11
C HIS A 57 0.90 -6.83 -0.72
N ALA A 58 0.48 -5.66 -1.22
CA ALA A 58 1.36 -4.70 -1.85
C ALA A 58 0.89 -3.26 -1.64
N GLY A 59 1.86 -2.35 -1.48
CA GLY A 59 1.63 -0.91 -1.34
C GLY A 59 2.67 -0.12 -2.14
N LEU A 60 2.39 1.16 -2.39
CA LEU A 60 3.21 2.02 -3.24
C LEU A 60 3.56 3.33 -2.51
N LEU A 61 4.83 3.51 -2.20
CA LEU A 61 5.34 4.78 -1.69
C LEU A 61 5.76 5.65 -2.88
N ILE A 62 5.26 6.87 -2.90
CA ILE A 62 5.46 7.80 -4.01
C ILE A 62 6.15 9.04 -3.44
N ASN A 63 7.39 9.25 -3.86
CA ASN A 63 8.16 10.42 -3.48
C ASN A 63 8.13 11.46 -4.61
N GLY A 64 7.36 12.53 -4.42
CA GLY A 64 7.20 13.62 -5.38
C GLY A 64 7.37 14.98 -4.70
N SER A 65 6.45 15.92 -4.98
CA SER A 65 6.39 17.22 -4.27
C SER A 65 6.11 17.09 -2.76
N GLU A 66 5.51 15.96 -2.38
CA GLU A 66 5.42 15.45 -1.03
C GLU A 66 5.54 13.92 -1.09
N ARG A 67 5.63 13.26 0.05
CA ARG A 67 5.70 11.80 0.11
C ARG A 67 4.41 11.22 0.68
N VAL A 68 3.79 10.37 -0.12
CA VAL A 68 2.55 9.66 0.23
C VAL A 68 2.74 8.16 0.07
N LEU A 69 1.96 7.39 0.82
CA LEU A 69 1.92 5.94 0.72
C LEU A 69 0.50 5.55 0.31
N PHE A 70 0.37 4.95 -0.87
CA PHE A 70 -0.87 4.33 -1.30
C PHE A 70 -0.87 2.86 -0.88
N ASP A 71 -1.72 2.53 0.07
CA ASP A 71 -1.84 1.20 0.68
C ASP A 71 -3.21 0.55 0.39
N PRO A 72 -3.54 0.32 -0.90
CA PRO A 72 -4.89 -0.06 -1.30
C PRO A 72 -5.33 -1.36 -0.64
N ALA A 73 -6.52 -1.36 -0.04
CA ALA A 73 -7.07 -2.52 0.68
C ALA A 73 -6.23 -3.02 1.87
N GLY A 74 -5.19 -2.28 2.26
CA GLY A 74 -4.34 -2.58 3.40
C GLY A 74 -5.08 -2.45 4.74
N SER A 75 -4.46 -2.95 5.80
CA SER A 75 -4.91 -2.80 7.18
C SER A 75 -3.98 -1.93 8.01
N TRP A 76 -2.85 -1.49 7.44
CA TRP A 76 -1.94 -0.60 8.14
C TRP A 76 -2.58 0.77 8.33
N ARG A 77 -2.49 1.27 9.56
CA ARG A 77 -3.00 2.56 9.99
C ARG A 77 -2.09 3.07 11.11
N HIS A 78 -1.89 4.38 11.17
CA HIS A 78 -1.15 5.03 12.24
C HIS A 78 -1.93 6.26 12.76
N PRO A 79 -2.15 6.43 14.08
CA PRO A 79 -3.03 7.49 14.61
C PRO A 79 -2.64 8.92 14.25
N ARG A 80 -1.38 9.15 13.87
CA ARG A 80 -0.85 10.47 13.48
C ARG A 80 -0.79 10.69 11.96
N LEU A 81 -1.21 9.73 11.15
CA LEU A 81 -1.20 9.87 9.70
C LEU A 81 -2.63 10.06 9.19
N PRO A 82 -2.96 11.23 8.61
CA PRO A 82 -4.23 11.39 7.94
C PRO A 82 -4.27 10.52 6.68
N GLU A 83 -5.48 10.07 6.37
CA GLU A 83 -5.72 9.16 5.25
C GLU A 83 -6.90 9.65 4.40
N ARG A 84 -6.79 9.43 3.10
CA ARG A 84 -7.90 9.52 2.16
C ARG A 84 -7.93 8.28 1.28
N ASN A 85 -8.92 7.42 1.47
CA ASN A 85 -9.20 6.27 0.62
C ASN A 85 -7.93 5.45 0.31
N ASP A 86 -7.26 4.96 1.35
CA ASP A 86 -6.02 4.19 1.27
C ASP A 86 -4.75 4.99 0.91
N VAL A 87 -4.82 6.32 0.74
CA VAL A 87 -3.64 7.19 0.63
C VAL A 87 -3.32 7.80 1.99
N HIS A 88 -2.15 7.46 2.53
CA HIS A 88 -1.59 8.02 3.75
C HIS A 88 -0.66 9.20 3.44
N PHE A 89 -0.86 10.29 4.16
CA PHE A 89 -0.08 11.53 4.02
C PHE A 89 0.87 11.72 5.21
N GLY A 90 1.93 12.51 5.01
CA GLY A 90 2.91 12.81 6.06
C GLY A 90 3.88 11.66 6.32
N ILE A 91 4.23 10.91 5.27
CA ILE A 91 5.11 9.76 5.37
C ILE A 91 6.56 10.24 5.57
N THR A 92 7.00 10.30 6.81
CA THR A 92 8.41 10.53 7.21
C THR A 92 9.22 9.23 7.13
N PRO A 93 10.58 9.25 7.17
CA PRO A 93 11.35 8.00 7.16
C PRO A 93 10.93 7.03 8.27
N LYS A 94 10.70 7.57 9.47
CA LYS A 94 10.16 6.81 10.60
C LYS A 94 8.80 6.15 10.33
N MET A 95 7.97 6.75 9.49
CA MET A 95 6.66 6.18 9.12
C MET A 95 6.80 5.07 8.07
N VAL A 96 7.83 5.15 7.23
CA VAL A 96 8.21 4.05 6.34
C VAL A 96 8.67 2.85 7.17
N ASP A 97 9.51 3.08 8.20
CA ASP A 97 9.96 2.03 9.12
C ASP A 97 8.76 1.33 9.78
N PHE A 98 7.81 2.10 10.34
CA PHE A 98 6.57 1.53 10.91
C PHE A 98 5.70 0.77 9.92
N TYR A 99 5.71 1.15 8.64
CA TYR A 99 4.99 0.42 7.62
C TYR A 99 5.67 -0.91 7.31
N ILE A 100 7.01 -0.93 7.29
CA ILE A 100 7.79 -2.15 7.08
C ILE A 100 7.61 -3.09 8.28
N ASP A 101 7.77 -2.62 9.51
CA ASP A 101 7.66 -3.46 10.73
C ASP A 101 6.29 -4.11 10.89
N TYR A 102 5.24 -3.39 10.49
CA TYR A 102 3.90 -3.95 10.53
C TYR A 102 3.76 -5.19 9.64
N HIS A 103 4.54 -5.26 8.56
CA HIS A 103 4.45 -6.33 7.56
C HIS A 103 5.57 -7.37 7.66
N ALA A 104 6.78 -6.97 8.05
CA ALA A 104 7.92 -7.85 8.26
C ALA A 104 7.78 -8.54 9.62
N ARG A 105 7.56 -9.86 9.59
CA ARG A 105 7.37 -10.71 10.77
C ARG A 105 7.81 -12.13 10.46
N GLU A 106 7.98 -13.03 11.42
CA GLU A 106 8.45 -14.43 11.19
C GLU A 106 7.75 -15.14 10.00
N THR A 107 6.47 -14.84 9.77
CA THR A 107 5.63 -15.45 8.74
C THR A 107 5.62 -14.70 7.39
N PHE A 108 6.16 -13.49 7.34
CA PHE A 108 6.18 -12.64 6.15
C PHE A 108 7.46 -11.80 6.01
N ASP A 109 8.04 -11.85 4.81
CA ASP A 109 9.11 -10.95 4.40
C ASP A 109 8.54 -9.76 3.62
N VAL A 110 9.22 -8.62 3.67
CA VAL A 110 8.91 -7.45 2.83
C VAL A 110 9.98 -7.31 1.75
N VAL A 111 9.56 -7.19 0.49
CA VAL A 111 10.43 -6.82 -0.63
C VAL A 111 10.14 -5.38 -0.99
N GLU A 112 11.17 -4.54 -0.96
CA GLU A 112 11.14 -3.15 -1.37
C GLU A 112 11.86 -3.00 -2.71
N GLN A 113 11.18 -2.41 -3.70
CA GLN A 113 11.72 -2.15 -5.02
C GLN A 113 11.54 -0.69 -5.37
N THR A 114 12.64 0.03 -5.53
CA THR A 114 12.63 1.48 -5.78
C THR A 114 13.17 1.78 -7.15
N VAL A 115 12.50 2.67 -7.88
CA VAL A 115 12.98 3.29 -9.11
C VAL A 115 12.92 4.80 -8.99
N GLU A 116 13.99 5.48 -9.38
CA GLU A 116 13.97 6.94 -9.51
C GLU A 116 13.21 7.33 -10.78
N VAL A 117 12.37 8.35 -10.68
CA VAL A 117 11.53 8.83 -11.78
C VAL A 117 11.61 10.34 -11.88
N SER A 118 11.18 10.92 -13.00
CA SER A 118 11.08 12.37 -13.12
C SER A 118 9.98 12.92 -12.19
N PRO A 119 10.05 14.21 -11.78
CA PRO A 119 9.01 14.84 -10.98
C PRO A 119 7.61 14.76 -11.61
N GLU A 120 7.52 14.83 -12.93
CA GLU A 120 6.27 14.74 -13.68
C GLU A 120 5.64 13.34 -13.55
N ILE A 121 6.46 12.29 -13.59
CA ILE A 121 6.01 10.90 -13.42
C ILE A 121 5.56 10.65 -11.97
N ALA A 122 6.33 11.11 -10.98
CA ALA A 122 5.93 11.02 -9.57
C ALA A 122 4.60 11.75 -9.31
N ALA A 123 4.43 12.96 -9.87
CA ALA A 123 3.19 13.72 -9.76
C ALA A 123 2.01 13.02 -10.43
N MET A 124 2.20 12.42 -11.62
CA MET A 124 1.16 11.67 -12.31
C MET A 124 0.67 10.47 -11.50
N ILE A 125 1.60 9.65 -10.98
CA ILE A 125 1.27 8.48 -10.17
C ILE A 125 0.56 8.91 -8.87
N MET A 126 1.07 9.94 -8.21
CA MET A 126 0.48 10.50 -7.00
C MET A 126 -0.96 10.97 -7.20
N GLN A 127 -1.21 11.72 -8.27
CA GLN A 127 -2.57 12.18 -8.61
C GLN A 127 -3.51 11.00 -8.87
N ARG A 128 -3.05 9.98 -9.59
CA ARG A 128 -3.86 8.77 -9.85
C ARG A 128 -4.16 7.99 -8.59
N ALA A 129 -3.20 7.84 -7.69
CA ALA A 129 -3.41 7.19 -6.39
C ALA A 129 -4.46 7.96 -5.55
N MET A 130 -4.31 9.29 -5.44
CA MET A 130 -5.25 10.16 -4.70
C MET A 130 -6.67 10.15 -5.29
N ALA A 131 -6.79 9.92 -6.61
CA ALA A 131 -8.07 9.87 -7.31
C ALA A 131 -8.71 8.46 -7.34
N TYR A 132 -8.01 7.41 -6.91
CA TYR A 132 -8.46 6.02 -7.12
C TYR A 132 -9.73 5.69 -6.31
N GLY A 133 -9.80 6.16 -5.06
CA GLY A 133 -10.89 5.83 -4.14
C GLY A 133 -10.63 4.57 -3.29
N ALA A 134 -11.53 4.28 -2.35
CA ALA A 134 -11.32 3.20 -1.39
C ALA A 134 -11.34 1.84 -2.07
N VAL A 135 -10.39 0.97 -1.72
CA VAL A 135 -10.18 -0.30 -2.42
C VAL A 135 -10.75 -1.48 -1.62
N PRO A 136 -11.63 -2.32 -2.22
CA PRO A 136 -12.14 -3.50 -1.52
C PRO A 136 -11.03 -4.50 -1.20
N LYS A 137 -11.20 -5.28 -0.12
CA LYS A 137 -10.22 -6.28 0.30
C LYS A 137 -9.82 -7.24 -0.83
N ALA A 138 -8.55 -7.65 -0.82
CA ALA A 138 -7.90 -8.46 -1.86
C ALA A 138 -7.75 -7.80 -3.27
N ASN A 139 -8.04 -6.51 -3.42
CA ASN A 139 -7.81 -5.77 -4.67
C ASN A 139 -6.59 -4.83 -4.63
N CYS A 140 -5.65 -5.03 -3.69
CA CYS A 140 -4.47 -4.17 -3.54
C CYS A 140 -3.66 -4.05 -4.84
N THR A 141 -3.22 -5.17 -5.41
CA THR A 141 -2.34 -5.17 -6.58
C THR A 141 -3.04 -4.73 -7.86
N ILE A 142 -4.34 -5.02 -8.02
CA ILE A 142 -5.06 -4.56 -9.21
C ILE A 142 -5.27 -3.03 -9.17
N ALA A 143 -5.41 -2.44 -7.98
CA ALA A 143 -5.40 -0.99 -7.83
C ALA A 143 -4.05 -0.38 -8.20
N LEU A 144 -2.94 -0.96 -7.73
CA LEU A 144 -1.60 -0.54 -8.13
C LEU A 144 -1.38 -0.66 -9.65
N SER A 145 -1.82 -1.77 -10.24
CA SER A 145 -1.72 -2.01 -11.69
C SER A 145 -2.40 -0.89 -12.48
N ARG A 146 -3.61 -0.48 -12.07
CA ARG A 146 -4.36 0.61 -12.71
C ARG A 146 -3.74 1.99 -12.50
N VAL A 147 -3.18 2.25 -11.33
CA VAL A 147 -2.49 3.52 -11.06
C VAL A 147 -1.26 3.65 -11.97
N LEU A 148 -0.53 2.55 -12.18
CA LEU A 148 0.71 2.51 -12.97
C LEU A 148 0.49 2.26 -14.48
N GLU A 149 -0.71 1.85 -14.89
CA GLU A 149 -1.05 1.57 -16.29
C GLU A 149 -0.82 2.78 -17.20
N GLY A 150 0.01 2.62 -18.24
CA GLY A 150 0.30 3.70 -19.19
C GLY A 150 1.11 4.85 -18.61
N VAL A 151 1.78 4.67 -17.47
CA VAL A 151 2.80 5.60 -16.99
C VAL A 151 4.09 5.38 -17.80
N PRO A 152 4.70 6.43 -18.36
CA PRO A 152 5.96 6.30 -19.08
C PRO A 152 7.06 5.65 -18.24
N GLY A 153 7.69 4.61 -18.76
CA GLY A 153 8.70 3.80 -18.06
C GLY A 153 8.16 2.63 -17.24
N PHE A 154 6.83 2.42 -17.22
CA PHE A 154 6.15 1.34 -16.48
C PHE A 154 5.30 0.45 -17.41
N GLU A 155 5.46 0.58 -18.73
CA GLU A 155 4.59 -0.05 -19.74
C GLU A 155 4.69 -1.58 -19.78
N SER A 156 5.83 -2.14 -19.33
CA SER A 156 6.03 -3.58 -19.24
C SER A 156 5.33 -4.23 -18.04
N LEU A 157 4.79 -3.43 -17.12
CA LEU A 157 4.19 -3.97 -15.91
C LEU A 157 2.91 -4.76 -16.20
N PRO A 158 2.72 -5.91 -15.53
CA PRO A 158 1.55 -6.73 -15.75
C PRO A 158 0.31 -6.11 -15.10
N MET A 159 -0.82 -6.14 -15.81
CA MET A 159 -2.13 -5.94 -15.18
C MET A 159 -2.49 -7.19 -14.37
N THR A 160 -2.45 -7.11 -13.04
CA THR A 160 -2.59 -8.31 -12.19
C THR A 160 -3.21 -8.07 -10.82
N TRP A 161 -3.80 -9.12 -10.27
CA TRP A 161 -4.28 -9.19 -8.88
C TRP A 161 -3.24 -9.76 -7.92
N PHE A 162 -2.11 -10.29 -8.42
CA PHE A 162 -1.17 -11.05 -7.62
C PHE A 162 0.06 -10.20 -7.26
N PRO A 163 0.30 -9.89 -5.97
CA PRO A 163 1.41 -9.03 -5.54
C PRO A 163 2.77 -9.52 -6.05
N LYS A 164 3.02 -10.84 -5.96
CA LYS A 164 4.27 -11.45 -6.43
C LYS A 164 4.53 -11.22 -7.92
N ARG A 165 3.50 -11.34 -8.76
CA ARG A 165 3.65 -11.14 -10.21
C ARG A 165 3.95 -9.67 -10.53
N MET A 166 3.34 -8.74 -9.79
CA MET A 166 3.65 -7.32 -9.91
C MET A 166 5.10 -7.03 -9.51
N MET A 167 5.55 -7.58 -8.37
CA MET A 167 6.94 -7.48 -7.90
C MET A 167 7.96 -8.02 -8.91
N GLU A 168 7.70 -9.19 -9.47
CA GLU A 168 8.55 -9.78 -10.53
C GLU A 168 8.61 -8.85 -11.75
N GLY A 169 7.47 -8.31 -12.21
CA GLY A 169 7.47 -7.36 -13.33
C GLY A 169 8.16 -6.03 -13.01
N PHE A 170 8.01 -5.54 -11.78
CA PHE A 170 8.66 -4.31 -11.32
C PHE A 170 10.18 -4.48 -11.25
N ALA A 171 10.68 -5.66 -10.87
CA ALA A 171 12.11 -5.98 -10.85
C ALA A 171 12.80 -5.78 -12.21
N GLU A 172 12.06 -5.97 -13.30
CA GLU A 172 12.57 -5.88 -14.67
C GLU A 172 12.61 -4.45 -15.21
N LEU A 173 12.09 -3.46 -14.48
CA LEU A 173 12.18 -2.06 -14.88
C LEU A 173 13.64 -1.57 -14.81
N PRO A 174 14.12 -0.79 -15.80
CA PRO A 174 15.48 -0.26 -15.77
C PRO A 174 15.73 0.62 -14.54
N GLY A 175 16.84 0.38 -13.85
CA GLY A 175 17.26 1.19 -12.69
C GLY A 175 16.60 0.82 -11.37
N VAL A 176 15.80 -0.24 -11.31
CA VAL A 176 15.21 -0.71 -10.05
C VAL A 176 16.28 -1.25 -9.11
N THR A 177 16.27 -0.76 -7.87
CA THR A 177 17.01 -1.34 -6.76
C THR A 177 16.06 -2.18 -5.90
N THR A 178 16.43 -3.41 -5.58
CA THR A 178 15.63 -4.31 -4.75
C THR A 178 16.35 -4.64 -3.46
N ARG A 179 15.63 -4.57 -2.33
CA ARG A 179 16.06 -5.16 -1.06
C ARG A 179 14.95 -6.00 -0.46
N LYS A 180 15.34 -7.08 0.22
CA LYS A 180 14.46 -7.92 1.01
C LYS A 180 14.71 -7.63 2.48
N ILE A 181 13.65 -7.51 3.26
CA ILE A 181 13.64 -7.19 4.68
C ILE A 181 12.94 -8.35 5.37
N THR A 182 13.63 -9.02 6.29
CA THR A 182 13.08 -10.13 7.09
C THR A 182 12.67 -9.64 8.47
N ASP A 183 12.07 -10.52 9.26
CA ASP A 183 11.74 -10.27 10.67
C ASP A 183 12.97 -9.84 11.50
N ASP A 184 14.08 -10.57 11.37
CA ASP A 184 15.33 -10.26 12.07
C ASP A 184 15.84 -8.85 11.72
N ASP A 185 15.66 -8.40 10.48
CA ASP A 185 16.03 -7.06 10.04
C ASP A 185 15.10 -5.98 10.60
N ALA A 186 13.81 -6.29 10.82
CA ALA A 186 12.82 -5.36 11.35
C ALA A 186 12.91 -5.22 12.88
N ASP A 187 12.99 -6.34 13.60
CA ASP A 187 13.11 -6.41 15.06
C ASP A 187 14.39 -5.72 15.56
N GLN A 188 15.49 -5.86 14.82
CA GLN A 188 16.76 -5.27 15.21
C GLN A 188 16.86 -3.77 14.92
N ASN A 189 16.04 -3.22 14.01
CA ASN A 189 16.25 -1.86 13.50
C ASN A 189 15.17 -0.85 13.87
N HIS A 190 13.94 -1.25 14.22
CA HIS A 190 12.85 -0.27 14.31
C HIS A 190 12.01 -0.31 15.61
N GLY A 191 12.13 -1.35 16.43
CA GLY A 191 11.80 -1.32 17.86
C GLY A 191 10.37 -0.89 18.24
N VAL A 192 9.38 -1.06 17.36
CA VAL A 192 7.99 -0.65 17.64
C VAL A 192 6.99 -1.74 17.31
N LEU A 193 6.48 -2.36 18.37
CA LEU A 193 5.27 -3.18 18.34
C LEU A 193 4.04 -2.24 18.28
N LEU A 194 3.51 -1.99 17.08
CA LEU A 194 2.18 -1.40 16.94
C LEU A 194 1.14 -2.50 17.09
N VAL A 195 0.65 -2.72 18.32
CA VAL A 195 -0.57 -3.52 18.53
C VAL A 195 -1.75 -2.72 18.01
N GLN A 196 -2.37 -3.17 16.92
CA GLN A 196 -3.60 -2.59 16.43
C GLN A 196 -4.79 -3.23 17.17
N ALA A 197 -5.79 -2.42 17.53
CA ALA A 197 -6.95 -2.86 18.30
C ALA A 197 -7.84 -3.92 17.61
N SER A 198 -7.52 -4.32 16.37
CA SER A 198 -8.19 -5.39 15.63
C SER A 198 -7.48 -6.75 15.71
N ASP A 199 -6.34 -6.84 16.40
CA ASP A 199 -5.69 -8.14 16.64
C ASP A 199 -6.57 -8.95 17.60
N ALA A 200 -7.37 -9.85 17.03
CA ALA A 200 -8.21 -10.82 17.74
C ALA A 200 -7.39 -11.89 18.51
N GLN A 201 -6.18 -11.56 18.95
CA GLN A 201 -5.30 -12.41 19.76
C GLN A 201 -5.27 -11.99 21.24
N LEU A 202 -6.22 -11.15 21.69
CA LEU A 202 -6.38 -10.77 23.10
C LEU A 202 -7.75 -11.17 23.67
N GLU A 203 -8.26 -12.35 23.30
CA GLU A 203 -9.26 -13.08 24.10
C GLU A 203 -8.75 -14.49 24.44
#